data_AF-A0A958QCX0-F1
#
_entry.id   AF-A0A958QCX0-F1
#
_cell.length_a   1.000
_cell.length_b   1.000
_cell.length_c   1.000
_cell.angle_alpha   90.00
_cell.angle_beta   90.00
_cell.angle_gamma   90.00
#
_symmetry.space_group_name_H-M   'P 1'
#
loop_
_entity.id
_entity.type
_entity.pdbx_description
1 polymer ?
#
loop_
_entity_poly.entity_id
_entity_poly.type
_entity_poly.pdbx_seq_one_letter_code
_entity_poly.pdbx_strand_id
1 'polypeptide(L)'
;MSKNSVDPKDEINWPETVTELHVHLGGSVPLYRLWEMGIERGVRGIGSDYQDFLEITKIESNKVKDLDSYLEVYDKIELIQSGPEAVRRSIMIAILGAYLTGGMRQLGPGGEGGDPSPIFRIGKLELRFNPLKRTGAVFLKGQHAGLYDVDRI
;
A
#
# COMPACT_ATOMS: atom_id res chain seq x y z
N MET A 1 -42.58 17.23 6.71
CA MET A 1 -42.01 16.83 5.41
C MET A 1 -40.49 16.83 5.54
N SER A 2 -39.90 15.67 5.77
CA SER A 2 -38.44 15.51 5.77
C SER A 2 -37.96 15.64 4.34
N LYS A 3 -37.05 16.58 4.06
CA LYS A 3 -36.32 16.59 2.79
C LYS A 3 -35.41 15.38 2.82
N ASN A 4 -35.69 14.37 2.00
CA ASN A 4 -34.70 13.34 1.66
C ASN A 4 -33.55 14.07 0.97
N SER A 5 -32.54 14.46 1.73
CA SER A 5 -31.30 14.98 1.17
C SER A 5 -30.60 13.79 0.53
N VAL A 6 -30.80 13.64 -0.78
CA VAL A 6 -29.99 12.72 -1.59
C VAL A 6 -28.53 13.16 -1.41
N ASP A 7 -27.64 12.22 -1.07
CA ASP A 7 -26.21 12.51 -0.98
C ASP A 7 -25.76 12.96 -2.38
N PRO A 8 -25.08 14.11 -2.54
CA PRO A 8 -24.60 14.58 -3.84
C PRO A 8 -23.82 13.52 -4.64
N LYS A 9 -23.25 12.52 -3.97
CA LYS A 9 -22.55 11.39 -4.61
C LYS A 9 -23.48 10.38 -5.30
N ASP A 10 -24.75 10.32 -4.90
CA ASP A 10 -25.80 9.52 -5.55
C ASP A 10 -26.36 10.23 -6.80
N GLU A 11 -26.02 11.50 -7.04
CA GLU A 11 -26.36 12.23 -8.28
C GLU A 11 -25.38 11.92 -9.44
N ILE A 12 -24.21 11.36 -9.14
CA ILE A 12 -23.20 11.00 -10.14
C ILE A 12 -23.48 9.58 -10.65
N ASN A 13 -23.63 9.43 -11.96
CA ASN A 13 -23.73 8.13 -12.60
C ASN A 13 -22.33 7.48 -12.72
N TRP A 14 -21.92 6.76 -11.68
CA TRP A 14 -20.65 6.04 -11.65
C TRP A 14 -20.65 4.86 -12.64
N PRO A 15 -19.52 4.57 -13.30
CA PRO A 15 -19.39 3.36 -14.08
C PRO A 15 -19.39 2.13 -13.17
N GLU A 16 -19.89 1.00 -13.66
CA GLU A 16 -19.89 -0.27 -12.93
C GLU A 16 -18.47 -0.68 -12.50
N THR A 17 -17.48 -0.43 -13.37
CA THR A 17 -16.08 -0.74 -13.12
C THR A 17 -15.14 0.41 -13.48
N VAL A 18 -14.06 0.57 -12.72
CA VAL A 18 -12.95 1.49 -13.01
C VAL A 18 -11.62 0.75 -13.15
N THR A 19 -10.61 1.46 -13.66
CA THR A 19 -9.21 1.01 -13.65
C THR A 19 -8.44 1.77 -12.58
N GLU A 20 -7.77 1.05 -11.68
CA GLU A 20 -6.78 1.62 -10.76
C GLU A 20 -5.42 1.70 -11.48
N LEU A 21 -4.92 2.93 -11.66
CA LEU A 21 -3.75 3.24 -12.50
C LEU A 21 -2.46 3.48 -11.70
N HIS A 22 -2.56 3.67 -10.38
CA HIS A 22 -1.44 4.06 -9.54
C HIS A 22 -1.53 3.40 -8.17
N VAL A 23 -1.20 2.11 -8.15
CA VAL A 23 -1.01 1.36 -6.91
C VAL A 23 0.41 0.77 -6.86
N HIS A 24 1.04 0.83 -5.68
CA HIS A 24 2.37 0.28 -5.44
C HIS A 24 2.26 -1.00 -4.62
N LEU A 25 2.92 -2.07 -5.07
CA LEU A 25 2.92 -3.36 -4.39
C LEU A 25 3.41 -3.26 -2.93
N GLY A 26 4.40 -2.40 -2.68
CA GLY A 26 4.90 -2.10 -1.34
C GLY A 26 3.82 -1.61 -0.37
N GLY A 27 2.94 -0.73 -0.85
CA GLY A 27 1.87 -0.16 -0.03
C GLY A 27 0.56 -0.96 -0.05
N SER A 28 0.51 -2.05 -0.83
CA SER A 28 -0.75 -2.80 -1.07
C SER A 28 -0.97 -3.97 -0.11
N VAL A 29 0.03 -4.31 0.71
CA VAL A 29 -0.04 -5.42 1.65
C VAL A 29 -0.30 -4.86 3.05
N PRO A 30 -1.35 -5.32 3.76
CA PRO A 30 -1.60 -4.90 5.13
C PRO A 30 -0.43 -5.20 6.06
N LEU A 31 -0.19 -4.33 7.05
CA LEU A 31 0.97 -4.43 7.96
C LEU A 31 1.02 -5.78 8.70
N TYR A 32 -0.11 -6.32 9.14
CA TYR A 32 -0.14 -7.62 9.82
C TYR A 32 0.30 -8.77 8.89
N ARG A 33 -0.01 -8.71 7.58
CA ARG A 33 0.46 -9.69 6.60
C ARG A 33 1.96 -9.53 6.33
N LEU A 34 2.46 -8.30 6.27
CA LEU A 34 3.91 -8.05 6.16
C LEU A 34 4.66 -8.59 7.38
N TRP A 35 4.10 -8.44 8.58
CA TRP A 35 4.67 -9.02 9.80
C TRP A 35 4.73 -10.55 9.74
N GLU A 36 3.61 -11.21 9.42
CA GLU A 36 3.55 -12.67 9.23
C GLU A 36 4.60 -13.14 8.21
N MET A 37 4.66 -12.50 7.04
CA MET A 37 5.64 -12.79 6.00
C MET A 37 7.08 -12.59 6.46
N GLY A 38 7.35 -11.54 7.23
CA GLY A 38 8.67 -11.25 7.79
C GLY A 38 9.13 -12.32 8.76
N ILE A 39 8.24 -12.77 9.65
CA ILE A 39 8.50 -13.82 10.64
C ILE A 39 8.71 -15.18 9.97
N GLU A 40 7.81 -15.58 9.06
CA GLU A 40 7.91 -16.86 8.34
C GLU A 40 9.24 -16.99 7.57
N ARG A 41 9.77 -15.88 7.09
CA ARG A 41 11.03 -15.83 6.35
C ARG A 41 12.28 -15.63 7.21
N GLY A 42 12.12 -15.32 8.50
CA GLY A 42 13.23 -14.98 9.37
C GLY A 42 13.95 -13.67 8.98
N VAL A 43 13.21 -12.67 8.49
CA VAL A 43 13.78 -11.35 8.16
C VAL A 43 14.25 -10.68 9.46
N ARG A 44 15.52 -10.27 9.50
CA ARG A 44 16.10 -9.63 10.69
C ARG A 44 15.71 -8.16 10.80
N GLY A 45 15.63 -7.67 12.03
CA GLY A 45 15.43 -6.26 12.32
C GLY A 45 14.05 -5.74 11.93
N ILE A 46 13.01 -6.57 12.10
CA ILE A 46 11.60 -6.19 11.94
C ILE A 46 10.91 -5.89 13.29
N GLY A 47 11.66 -5.83 14.39
CA GLY A 47 11.14 -5.69 15.75
C GLY A 47 11.12 -7.02 16.51
N SER A 48 10.89 -6.96 17.82
CA SER A 48 10.76 -8.15 18.67
C SER A 48 9.32 -8.65 18.74
N ASP A 49 8.36 -7.74 18.55
CA ASP A 49 6.93 -8.02 18.48
C ASP A 49 6.24 -7.18 17.40
N TYR A 50 4.92 -7.34 17.28
CA TYR A 50 4.13 -6.63 16.28
C TYR A 50 4.04 -5.11 16.53
N GLN A 51 4.13 -4.65 17.78
CA GLN A 51 4.10 -3.21 18.08
C GLN A 51 5.40 -2.55 17.64
N ASP A 52 6.54 -3.18 17.90
CA ASP A 52 7.83 -2.74 17.37
C ASP A 52 7.80 -2.66 15.84
N PHE A 53 7.20 -3.67 15.20
CA PHE A 53 7.03 -3.68 13.75
C PHE A 53 6.19 -2.50 13.25
N LEU A 54 5.08 -2.19 13.93
CA LEU A 54 4.26 -1.03 13.60
C LEU A 54 5.04 0.27 13.77
N GLU A 55 5.83 0.42 14.84
CA GLU A 55 6.64 1.63 15.04
C GLU A 55 7.67 1.84 13.92
N ILE A 56 8.23 0.75 13.38
CA ILE A 56 9.19 0.77 12.26
C ILE A 56 8.50 1.05 10.91
N THR A 57 7.31 0.50 10.68
CA THR A 57 6.68 0.47 9.34
C THR A 57 5.56 1.46 9.13
N LYS A 58 5.03 2.06 10.20
CA LYS A 58 3.91 3.00 10.12
C LYS A 58 4.40 4.37 9.67
N ILE A 59 3.80 4.87 8.60
CA ILE A 59 4.05 6.19 8.05
C ILE A 59 3.12 7.19 8.73
N GLU A 60 3.71 8.13 9.47
CA GLU A 60 2.98 9.18 10.19
C GLU A 60 3.53 10.56 9.83
N SER A 61 2.65 11.57 9.80
CA SER A 61 2.99 12.94 9.38
C SER A 61 4.03 13.64 10.26
N ASN A 62 4.18 13.20 11.51
CA ASN A 62 5.21 13.67 12.44
C ASN A 62 6.55 12.94 12.31
N LYS A 63 6.57 11.75 11.68
CA LYS A 63 7.78 10.92 11.48
C LYS A 63 8.44 11.15 10.12
N VAL A 64 7.63 11.39 9.08
CA VAL A 64 8.11 11.62 7.71
C VAL A 64 8.29 13.11 7.46
N LYS A 65 9.53 13.53 7.18
CA LYS A 65 9.91 14.94 6.97
C LYS A 65 10.05 15.30 5.49
N ASP A 66 10.36 14.31 4.67
CA ASP A 66 10.67 14.45 3.25
C ASP A 66 10.42 13.11 2.52
N LEU A 67 10.63 13.11 1.21
CA LEU A 67 10.49 11.90 0.40
C LEU A 67 11.48 10.81 0.80
N ASP A 68 12.69 11.15 1.25
CA ASP A 68 13.70 10.15 1.58
C ASP A 68 13.35 9.40 2.86
N SER A 69 12.94 10.10 3.91
CA SER A 69 12.42 9.49 5.15
C SER A 69 11.16 8.65 4.93
N TYR A 70 10.33 9.01 3.94
CA TYR A 70 9.22 8.16 3.50
C TYR A 70 9.73 6.86 2.85
N LEU A 71 10.73 6.94 1.98
CA LEU A 71 11.28 5.81 1.23
C LEU A 71 12.07 4.82 2.11
N GLU A 72 12.67 5.27 3.21
CA GLU A 72 13.38 4.40 4.16
C GLU A 72 12.46 3.31 4.75
N VAL A 73 11.18 3.62 4.96
CA VAL A 73 10.19 2.65 5.43
C VAL A 73 10.02 1.51 4.41
N TYR A 74 10.05 1.85 3.11
CA TYR A 74 9.88 0.88 2.04
C TYR A 74 11.07 -0.05 1.87
N ASP A 75 12.27 0.32 2.31
CA ASP A 75 13.44 -0.59 2.25
C ASP A 75 13.19 -1.87 3.07
N LYS A 76 12.50 -1.75 4.22
CA LYS A 76 12.11 -2.92 5.03
C LYS A 76 10.97 -3.71 4.39
N ILE A 77 9.97 -3.00 3.87
CA ILE A 77 8.80 -3.62 3.24
C ILE A 77 9.21 -4.42 2.00
N GLU A 78 10.05 -3.83 1.14
CA GLU A 78 10.57 -4.49 -0.05
C GLU A 78 11.43 -5.71 0.30
N LEU A 79 12.22 -5.63 1.37
CA LEU A 79 12.96 -6.78 1.88
C LEU A 79 12.00 -7.92 2.30
N ILE A 80 10.92 -7.61 3.00
CA ILE A 80 9.88 -8.59 3.40
C ILE A 80 9.16 -9.19 2.19
N GLN A 81 8.96 -8.39 1.14
CA GLN A 81 8.29 -8.81 -0.09
C GLN A 81 9.22 -9.45 -1.12
N SER A 82 10.55 -9.45 -0.88
CA SER A 82 11.55 -9.90 -1.85
C SER A 82 11.47 -11.41 -2.15
N GLY A 83 11.75 -11.81 -3.39
CA GLY A 83 11.81 -13.22 -3.79
C GLY A 83 10.47 -13.82 -4.23
N PRO A 84 10.48 -14.96 -4.94
CA PRO A 84 9.35 -15.38 -5.77
C PRO A 84 8.05 -15.60 -5.00
N GLU A 85 8.09 -16.29 -3.87
CA GLU A 85 6.87 -16.60 -3.11
C GLU A 85 6.30 -15.38 -2.39
N ALA A 86 7.16 -14.53 -1.80
CA ALA A 86 6.73 -13.32 -1.13
C ALA A 86 6.12 -12.30 -2.11
N VAL A 87 6.71 -12.17 -3.30
CA VAL A 87 6.16 -11.38 -4.41
C VAL A 87 4.80 -11.93 -4.85
N ARG A 88 4.69 -13.25 -5.09
CA ARG A 88 3.44 -13.90 -5.49
C ARG A 88 2.33 -13.64 -4.48
N ARG A 89 2.62 -13.86 -3.19
CA ARG A 89 1.67 -13.61 -2.09
C ARG A 89 1.27 -12.13 -2.05
N SER A 90 2.21 -11.21 -2.19
CA SER A 90 1.94 -9.76 -2.18
C SER A 90 1.01 -9.35 -3.32
N ILE A 91 1.20 -9.88 -4.53
CA ILE A 91 0.34 -9.60 -5.69
C ILE A 91 -1.08 -10.11 -5.44
N MET A 92 -1.22 -11.33 -4.93
CA MET A 92 -2.54 -11.90 -4.62
C MET A 92 -3.28 -11.05 -3.58
N ILE A 93 -2.57 -10.61 -2.53
CA ILE A 93 -3.13 -9.71 -1.51
C ILE A 93 -3.54 -8.37 -2.13
N ALA A 94 -2.71 -7.77 -2.98
CA ALA A 94 -3.00 -6.50 -3.63
C ALA A 94 -4.26 -6.57 -4.52
N ILE A 95 -4.38 -7.63 -5.33
CA ILE A 95 -5.55 -7.86 -6.20
C ILE A 95 -6.82 -8.06 -5.36
N LEU A 96 -6.74 -8.89 -4.32
CA LEU A 96 -7.87 -9.15 -3.43
C LEU A 96 -8.29 -7.88 -2.69
N GLY A 97 -7.32 -7.10 -2.20
CA GLY A 97 -7.56 -5.81 -1.57
C GLY A 97 -8.33 -4.88 -2.51
N ALA A 98 -7.83 -4.67 -3.73
CA ALA A 98 -8.49 -3.82 -4.72
C ALA A 98 -9.91 -4.31 -5.07
N TYR A 99 -10.11 -5.62 -5.20
CA TYR A 99 -11.42 -6.21 -5.48
C TYR A 99 -12.42 -6.00 -4.33
N LEU A 100 -11.97 -6.17 -3.08
CA LEU A 100 -12.83 -6.03 -1.91
C LEU A 100 -13.09 -4.57 -1.53
N THR A 101 -12.11 -3.68 -1.76
CA THR A 101 -12.15 -2.29 -1.27
C THR A 101 -12.48 -1.22 -2.29
N GLY A 102 -12.49 -1.57 -3.58
CA GLY A 102 -12.90 -0.68 -4.65
C GLY A 102 -14.27 -0.06 -4.43
N GLY A 103 -14.36 1.27 -4.42
CA GLY A 103 -15.62 1.98 -4.33
C GLY A 103 -16.40 1.75 -3.02
N MET A 104 -15.76 1.25 -1.96
CA MET A 104 -16.41 1.10 -0.66
C MET A 104 -16.75 2.47 -0.06
N ARG A 105 -17.96 2.61 0.48
CA ARG A 105 -18.36 3.78 1.28
C ARG A 105 -18.31 3.51 2.78
N GLN A 106 -18.39 2.24 3.15
CA GLN A 106 -18.43 1.77 4.52
C GLN A 106 -17.58 0.53 4.66
N LEU A 107 -16.87 0.40 5.77
CA LEU A 107 -16.15 -0.83 6.11
C LEU A 107 -17.15 -1.90 6.55
N GLY A 108 -16.96 -3.14 6.10
CA GLY A 108 -17.72 -4.27 6.60
C GLY A 108 -17.49 -4.49 8.11
N PRO A 109 -18.39 -5.19 8.81
CA PRO A 109 -18.20 -5.53 10.22
C PRO A 109 -16.91 -6.36 10.37
N GLY A 110 -15.91 -5.82 11.10
CA GLY A 110 -14.60 -6.47 11.27
C GLY A 110 -13.45 -5.89 10.44
N GLY A 111 -13.67 -4.84 9.64
CA GLY A 111 -12.60 -4.06 9.00
C GLY A 111 -11.92 -4.72 7.79
N GLU A 112 -12.15 -6.01 7.54
CA GLU A 112 -11.66 -6.75 6.37
C GLU A 112 -12.75 -7.03 5.32
N GLY A 113 -14.02 -6.80 5.67
CA GLY A 113 -15.15 -7.03 4.79
C GLY A 113 -15.33 -5.89 3.78
N GLY A 114 -15.51 -6.25 2.51
CA GLY A 114 -15.90 -5.32 1.44
C GLY A 114 -17.30 -4.72 1.66
N ASP A 115 -17.58 -3.58 1.03
CA ASP A 115 -18.93 -3.01 0.97
C ASP A 115 -19.77 -3.92 0.06
N PRO A 116 -20.93 -4.45 0.50
CA PRO A 116 -21.79 -5.27 -0.36
C PRO A 116 -22.36 -4.47 -1.54
N SER A 117 -22.34 -3.14 -1.46
CA SER A 117 -22.92 -2.20 -2.42
C SER A 117 -21.96 -1.03 -2.69
N PRO A 118 -20.77 -1.29 -3.27
CA PRO A 118 -19.80 -0.24 -3.58
C PRO A 118 -20.30 0.62 -4.74
N ILE A 119 -19.83 1.87 -4.81
CA ILE A 119 -20.22 2.80 -5.88
C ILE A 119 -19.69 2.40 -7.25
N PHE A 120 -18.58 1.65 -7.30
CA PHE A 120 -17.98 1.03 -8.47
C PHE A 120 -17.09 -0.12 -8.02
N ARG A 121 -16.69 -1.00 -8.95
CA ARG A 121 -15.71 -2.07 -8.69
C ARG A 121 -14.38 -1.79 -9.38
N ILE A 122 -13.26 -2.30 -8.87
CA ILE A 122 -12.01 -2.29 -9.63
C ILE A 122 -12.04 -3.44 -10.64
N GLY A 123 -12.17 -3.11 -11.93
CA GLY A 123 -12.16 -4.10 -13.01
C GLY A 123 -10.76 -4.40 -13.56
N LYS A 124 -9.84 -3.43 -13.46
CA LYS A 124 -8.44 -3.57 -13.84
C LYS A 124 -7.54 -2.88 -12.82
N LEU A 125 -6.41 -3.52 -12.51
CA LEU A 125 -5.40 -3.04 -11.57
C LEU A 125 -4.05 -2.92 -12.27
N GLU A 126 -3.48 -1.71 -12.34
CA GLU A 126 -2.11 -1.48 -12.80
C GLU A 126 -1.17 -1.43 -11.61
N LEU A 127 -0.62 -2.59 -11.28
CA LEU A 127 0.25 -2.78 -10.13
C LEU A 127 1.70 -2.43 -10.45
N ARG A 128 2.26 -1.49 -9.69
CA ARG A 128 3.66 -1.08 -9.80
C ARG A 128 4.51 -1.84 -8.80
N PHE A 129 5.49 -2.55 -9.30
CA PHE A 129 6.50 -3.17 -8.47
C PHE A 129 7.43 -2.07 -8.01
N ASN A 130 7.47 -1.84 -6.70
CA ASN A 130 8.52 -1.03 -6.12
C ASN A 130 9.90 -1.60 -6.54
N PRO A 131 10.92 -0.75 -6.68
CA PRO A 131 11.09 0.49 -5.94
C PRO A 131 10.30 1.63 -6.56
N LEU A 132 9.74 2.50 -5.72
CA LEU A 132 9.50 3.88 -6.09
C LEU A 132 10.82 4.34 -6.69
N LYS A 133 10.84 4.50 -8.03
CA LYS A 133 12.04 4.79 -8.83
C LYS A 133 12.95 5.66 -8.00
N ARG A 134 14.12 5.17 -7.60
CA ARG A 134 15.19 5.99 -7.03
C ARG A 134 16.07 6.37 -8.22
N THR A 135 15.79 7.45 -8.95
CA THR A 135 16.58 7.86 -10.12
C THR A 135 17.39 9.11 -9.80
N GLY A 136 18.63 8.92 -9.39
CA GLY A 136 19.60 10.00 -9.20
C GLY A 136 20.92 9.45 -8.66
N ALA A 137 21.97 10.24 -8.72
CA ALA A 137 23.29 9.72 -8.41
C ALA A 137 23.51 9.59 -6.90
N VAL A 138 23.92 8.40 -6.44
CA VAL A 138 24.26 8.00 -5.05
C VAL A 138 24.85 9.11 -4.17
N PHE A 139 25.78 9.87 -4.74
CA PHE A 139 26.58 10.89 -4.04
C PHE A 139 25.79 12.14 -3.68
N LEU A 140 24.55 12.27 -4.16
CA LEU A 140 23.66 13.38 -3.83
C LEU A 140 22.74 13.06 -2.64
N LYS A 141 22.78 11.84 -2.08
CA LYS A 141 21.93 11.41 -0.96
C LYS A 141 21.98 12.40 0.21
N GLY A 142 20.85 13.03 0.52
CA GLY A 142 20.71 14.01 1.60
C GLY A 142 21.07 15.47 1.24
N GLN A 143 21.45 15.77 -0.01
CA GLN A 143 21.68 17.14 -0.48
C GLN A 143 20.47 17.76 -1.20
N HIS A 144 19.58 16.92 -1.74
CA HIS A 144 18.34 17.33 -2.40
C HIS A 144 17.22 16.39 -1.94
N ALA A 145 15.97 16.86 -1.90
CA ALA A 145 14.85 15.94 -1.74
C ALA A 145 14.67 15.19 -3.07
N GLY A 146 15.10 13.92 -3.11
CA GLY A 146 14.82 13.05 -4.26
C GLY A 146 15.86 11.98 -4.57
N LEU A 147 15.35 10.76 -4.72
CA LEU A 147 15.70 9.74 -5.72
C LEU A 147 17.20 9.47 -5.96
N TYR A 148 17.74 8.37 -5.41
CA TYR A 148 19.13 7.92 -5.63
C TYR A 148 19.23 6.44 -6.05
N ASP A 149 19.60 6.17 -7.31
CA ASP A 149 19.81 4.84 -7.88
C ASP A 149 21.24 4.39 -7.59
N VAL A 150 21.35 3.38 -6.73
CA VAL A 150 22.52 2.52 -6.63
C VAL A 150 22.03 1.13 -6.95
N ASP A 151 22.54 0.56 -8.03
CA ASP A 151 22.62 -0.89 -8.17
C ASP A 151 21.28 -1.62 -8.39
N ARG A 152 20.80 -1.60 -9.64
CA ARG A 152 20.40 -2.85 -10.29
C ARG A 152 21.56 -3.35 -11.14
N ILE A 153 22.37 -4.26 -10.56
CA ILE A 153 23.14 -5.24 -11.35
C ILE A 153 22.16 -6.31 -11.83
#